data_AF-A0A3D2S8K5-F1
#
_entry.id   AF-A0A3D2S8K5-F1
#
_cell.length_a   1.000
_cell.length_b   1.000
_cell.length_c   1.000
_cell.angle_alpha   90.00
_cell.angle_beta   90.00
_cell.angle_gamma   90.00
#
_symmetry.space_group_name_H-M   'P 1'
#
loop_
_entity.id
_entity.type
_entity.pdbx_description
1 polymer ?
#
loop_
_entity_poly.entity_id
_entity_poly.type
_entity_poly.pdbx_seq_one_letter_code
_entity_poly.pdbx_strand_id
1 'polypeptide(L)' 'MSSSSISSSISYTDFKAQVVNDYQIACLSREASILGRKEVLTGKAKFGIFGDGKEVAQIAMSRVFQQG' A
#
# COMPACT_ATOMS: atom_id res chain seq x y z
N MET A 1 -7.34 27.06 18.32
CA MET A 1 -7.19 27.59 16.95
C MET A 1 -5.72 27.57 16.61
N SER A 2 -5.28 26.55 15.86
CA SER A 2 -3.97 26.58 15.20
C SER A 2 -4.23 26.29 13.74
N SER A 3 -4.52 27.37 13.01
CA SER A 3 -4.57 27.43 11.56
C SER A 3 -3.26 26.87 11.01
N SER A 4 -3.29 25.62 10.55
CA SER A 4 -2.18 25.04 9.80
C SER A 4 -2.58 25.07 8.34
N SER A 5 -2.31 26.21 7.72
CA SER A 5 -2.18 26.36 6.28
C SER A 5 -1.21 25.30 5.74
N ILE A 6 -1.70 24.31 4.99
CA ILE A 6 -0.81 23.36 4.30
C ILE A 6 -1.32 23.19 2.86
N SER A 7 -1.22 24.27 2.10
CA SER A 7 -0.94 24.17 0.67
C SER A 7 0.59 24.13 0.48
N SER A 8 1.27 23.22 1.18
CA SER A 8 2.68 22.95 0.88
C SER A 8 2.69 22.18 -0.44
N SER A 9 3.02 22.89 -1.52
CA SER A 9 3.30 22.25 -2.80
C SER A 9 4.35 21.15 -2.58
N ILE A 10 3.97 19.90 -2.83
CA ILE A 10 4.92 18.79 -2.77
C ILE A 10 5.98 19.03 -3.85
N SER A 11 7.27 18.91 -3.50
CA SER A 11 8.33 19.00 -4.51
C SER A 11 8.17 17.86 -5.51
N TYR A 12 8.48 18.12 -6.79
CA TYR A 12 8.49 17.07 -7.81
C TYR A 12 9.41 15.89 -7.43
N THR A 13 10.55 16.17 -6.78
CA THR A 13 11.49 15.14 -6.32
C THR A 13 10.86 14.23 -5.29
N ASP A 14 10.14 14.82 -4.34
CA ASP A 14 9.54 14.11 -3.22
C ASP A 14 8.33 13.32 -3.70
N PHE A 15 7.52 13.90 -4.59
CA PHE A 15 6.45 13.22 -5.27
C PHE A 15 6.96 12.02 -6.09
N LYS A 16 8.04 12.19 -6.86
CA LYS A 16 8.63 11.09 -7.62
C LYS A 16 9.12 9.97 -6.71
N ALA A 17 9.84 10.32 -5.63
CA ALA A 17 10.31 9.33 -4.64
C ALA A 17 9.13 8.59 -3.99
N GLN A 18 8.06 9.32 -3.67
CA GLN A 18 6.83 8.77 -3.12
C GLN A 18 6.16 7.78 -4.07
N VAL A 19 5.99 8.14 -5.35
CA VAL A 19 5.39 7.26 -6.36
C VAL A 19 6.20 5.97 -6.55
N VAL A 20 7.53 6.07 -6.57
CA VAL A 20 8.41 4.89 -6.69
C VAL A 20 8.26 3.98 -5.45
N ASN A 21 8.19 4.56 -4.26
CA ASN A 21 8.00 3.81 -3.04
C ASN A 21 6.62 3.13 -2.99
N ASP A 22 5.55 3.84 -3.36
CA ASP A 22 4.19 3.29 -3.44
C ASP A 22 4.11 2.14 -4.45
N TYR A 23 4.77 2.28 -5.60
CA TYR A 23 4.89 1.20 -6.58
C TYR A 23 5.59 -0.04 -6.01
N GLN A 24 6.69 0.14 -5.29
CA GLN A 24 7.40 -0.96 -4.64
C GLN A 24 6.51 -1.69 -3.61
N ILE A 25 5.76 -0.94 -2.80
CA ILE A 25 4.82 -1.50 -1.82
C ILE A 25 3.72 -2.30 -2.52
N ALA A 26 3.17 -1.77 -3.62
CA ALA A 26 2.13 -2.46 -4.40
C ALA A 26 2.64 -3.80 -4.96
N CYS A 27 3.83 -3.81 -5.55
CA CYS A 27 4.45 -5.03 -6.07
C CYS A 27 4.73 -6.04 -4.95
N LEU A 28 5.28 -5.60 -3.82
CA LEU A 28 5.56 -6.48 -2.69
C LEU A 28 4.27 -7.11 -2.12
N SER A 29 3.21 -6.31 -1.97
CA SER A 29 1.90 -6.78 -1.51
C SER A 29 1.30 -7.83 -2.45
N ARG A 30 1.46 -7.63 -3.77
CA ARG A 30 1.04 -8.60 -4.78
C ARG A 30 1.81 -9.91 -4.67
N GLU A 31 3.13 -9.86 -4.58
CA GLU A 31 3.96 -11.07 -4.48
C GLU A 31 3.68 -11.84 -3.18
N ALA A 32 3.50 -11.14 -2.06
CA ALA A 32 3.11 -11.76 -0.80
C ALA A 32 1.75 -12.47 -0.91
N SER A 33 0.80 -11.86 -1.60
CA SER A 33 -0.54 -12.45 -1.85
C SER A 33 -0.46 -13.70 -2.73
N ILE A 34 0.37 -13.68 -3.79
CA ILE A 34 0.59 -14.84 -4.66
C ILE A 34 1.23 -16.00 -3.88
N LEU A 35 2.28 -15.70 -3.12
CA LEU A 35 2.97 -16.69 -2.29
C LEU A 35 2.02 -17.31 -1.27
N GLY A 36 1.30 -16.48 -0.51
CA GLY A 36 0.35 -16.94 0.49
C GLY A 36 -0.74 -17.82 -0.11
N ARG A 37 -1.29 -17.44 -1.27
CA ARG A 37 -2.29 -18.25 -1.99
C ARG A 37 -1.72 -19.62 -2.36
N LYS A 38 -0.49 -19.67 -2.86
CA LYS A 38 0.18 -20.94 -3.22
C LYS A 38 0.33 -21.84 -1.99
N GLU A 39 0.71 -21.29 -0.85
CA GLU A 39 0.90 -22.05 0.39
C GLU A 39 -0.43 -22.59 0.94
N VAL A 40 -1.53 -21.83 0.82
CA VAL A 40 -2.87 -22.32 1.16
C VAL A 40 -3.33 -23.41 0.20
N LEU A 41 -3.16 -23.21 -1.12
CA LEU A 41 -3.58 -24.19 -2.13
C LEU A 41 -2.80 -25.51 -2.07
N THR A 42 -1.55 -25.47 -1.61
CA THR A 42 -0.71 -26.67 -1.44
C THR A 42 -0.91 -27.35 -0.08
N GLY A 43 -1.83 -26.86 0.76
CA GLY A 43 -2.17 -27.45 2.06
C GLY A 43 -1.16 -27.17 3.17
N LYS A 44 -0.15 -26.32 2.92
CA LYS A 44 0.85 -25.92 3.93
C LYS A 44 0.28 -24.92 4.94
N ALA A 45 -0.71 -24.13 4.54
CA ALA A 45 -1.47 -23.25 5.41
C ALA A 45 -2.97 -23.62 5.39
N LYS A 46 -3.64 -23.48 6.54
CA LYS A 46 -5.06 -23.88 6.69
C LYS A 46 -6.05 -22.85 6.15
N PHE A 47 -5.67 -21.57 6.10
CA PHE A 47 -6.51 -20.46 5.67
C PHE A 47 -5.66 -19.26 5.28
N GLY A 48 -6.16 -18.42 4.36
CA GLY A 48 -5.52 -17.16 4.00
C GLY A 48 -6.48 -16.21 3.30
N ILE A 49 -6.44 -14.94 3.73
CA ILE A 49 -7.12 -13.82 3.06
C ILE A 49 -6.04 -12.96 2.44
N PHE A 50 -6.12 -12.74 1.13
CA PHE A 50 -5.12 -12.01 0.38
C PHE A 50 -5.72 -10.74 -0.23
N GLY A 51 -4.89 -9.69 -0.28
CA GLY A 51 -5.27 -8.36 -0.74
C GLY A 51 -5.11 -8.15 -2.24
N ASP A 52 -4.98 -9.22 -3.03
CA ASP A 52 -4.64 -9.10 -4.44
C ASP A 52 -5.71 -8.33 -5.23
N GLY A 53 -5.24 -7.41 -6.08
CA GLY A 53 -6.05 -6.51 -6.88
C GLY A 53 -6.57 -5.26 -6.15
N LYS A 54 -6.21 -5.06 -4.87
CA LYS A 54 -6.68 -3.94 -4.03
C LYS A 54 -5.54 -3.02 -3.60
N GLU A 55 -4.32 -3.26 -4.07
CA GLU A 55 -3.08 -2.68 -3.56
C GLU A 55 -3.06 -1.16 -3.69
N VAL A 56 -3.39 -0.64 -4.87
CA VAL A 56 -3.41 0.81 -5.15
C VAL A 56 -4.45 1.53 -4.30
N ALA A 57 -5.65 0.94 -4.14
CA ALA A 57 -6.70 1.53 -3.32
C ALA A 57 -6.31 1.59 -1.84
N GLN A 58 -5.65 0.55 -1.32
CA GLN A 58 -5.15 0.53 0.06
C GLN A 58 -4.03 1.55 0.28
N ILE A 59 -3.11 1.70 -0.67
CA ILE A 59 -2.07 2.72 -0.61
C ILE A 59 -2.70 4.12 -0.60
N ALA A 60 -3.62 4.40 -1.52
CA ALA A 60 -4.32 5.69 -1.56
C ALA A 60 -5.04 5.99 -0.23
N MET A 61 -5.72 5.01 0.35
CA MET A 61 -6.36 5.13 1.66
C MET A 61 -5.33 5.48 2.76
N SER A 62 -4.19 4.79 2.80
CA SER A 62 -3.14 5.06 3.81
C SER A 62 -2.55 6.48 3.74
N ARG A 63 -2.69 7.18 2.60
CA ARG A 63 -2.21 8.56 2.41
C ARG A 63 -3.19 9.61 2.90
N VAL A 64 -4.49 9.33 2.81
CA VAL A 64 -5.54 10.32 3.06
C VAL A 64 -6.06 10.24 4.50
N PHE A 65 -6.07 9.03 5.07
CA PHE A 65 -6.60 8.80 6.40
C PHE A 65 -5.50 8.90 7.47
N GLN A 66 -5.83 9.54 8.59
CA GLN A 66 -4.98 9.53 9.79
C GLN A 66 -5.17 8.21 10.54
N GLN A 67 -4.13 7.82 11.27
CA GLN A 67 -4.21 6.68 12.17
C GLN A 67 -4.97 7.09 13.44
N GLY A 68 -6.12 6.46 13.69
CA GLY A 68 -6.82 6.45 14.99
C GLY A 68 -7.15 7.81 15.57
#